data_AF-A0A5C7PG41-F1
#
_entry.id   AF-A0A5C7PG41-F1
#
_cell.length_a   1.000
_cell.length_b   1.000
_cell.length_c   1.000
_cell.angle_alpha   90.00
_cell.angle_beta   90.00
_cell.angle_gamma   90.00
#
_symmetry.space_group_name_H-M   'P 1'
#
loop_
_entity.id
_entity.type
_entity.pdbx_description
1 polymer ?
#
loop_
_entity_poly.entity_id
_entity_poly.type
_entity_poly.pdbx_seq_one_letter_code
_entity_poly.pdbx_strand_id
1 'polypeptide(L)'
;MTTKNSPLRQLKAQADAIAASIKAVERGDLPAKPGSEDKPSLKFGVVMDDKVITIEIGRAAIKASSEAGLSEYILRLMREQRDAVH
;
A
#
# COMPACT_ATOMS: atom_id res chain seq x y z
N MET A 1 -7.20 12.08 -4.90
CA MET A 1 -8.19 11.42 -4.03
C MET A 1 -8.88 10.33 -4.82
N THR A 2 -9.08 9.16 -4.21
CA THR A 2 -9.69 8.00 -4.84
C THR A 2 -10.95 7.59 -4.08
N THR A 3 -12.03 7.32 -4.82
CA THR A 3 -13.33 6.84 -4.32
C THR A 3 -13.60 5.43 -4.86
N LYS A 4 -14.68 4.78 -4.37
CA LYS A 4 -15.22 3.56 -4.98
C LYS A 4 -15.60 3.69 -6.48
N ASN A 5 -15.70 4.91 -7.02
CA ASN A 5 -15.97 5.15 -8.43
C ASN A 5 -14.73 5.65 -9.20
N SER A 6 -13.58 5.74 -8.54
CA SER A 6 -12.38 6.25 -9.19
C SER A 6 -11.95 5.34 -10.33
N PRO A 7 -11.51 5.92 -11.47
CA PRO A 7 -10.96 5.18 -12.58
C PRO A 7 -9.83 4.26 -12.11
N LEU A 8 -9.75 3.05 -12.67
CA LEU A 8 -8.72 2.06 -12.33
C LEU A 8 -7.29 2.62 -12.46
N ARG A 9 -7.08 3.58 -13.36
CA ARG A 9 -5.81 4.29 -13.53
C ARG A 9 -5.40 5.11 -12.30
N GLN A 10 -6.36 5.72 -11.60
CA GLN A 10 -6.08 6.48 -10.36
C GLN A 10 -5.75 5.54 -9.20
N LEU A 11 -6.48 4.42 -9.08
CA LEU A 11 -6.17 3.39 -8.08
C LEU A 11 -4.77 2.80 -8.33
N LYS A 12 -4.42 2.54 -9.60
CA LYS A 12 -3.08 2.08 -9.96
C LYS A 12 -2.02 3.11 -9.60
N ALA A 13 -2.21 4.39 -9.95
CA ALA A 13 -1.27 5.44 -9.60
C ALA A 13 -1.06 5.58 -8.08
N GLN A 14 -2.12 5.40 -7.30
CA GLN A 14 -2.03 5.38 -5.83
C GLN A 14 -1.28 4.15 -5.32
N ALA A 15 -1.57 2.97 -5.88
CA ALA A 15 -0.88 1.73 -5.53
C ALA A 15 0.62 1.79 -5.85
N ASP A 16 0.98 2.34 -7.02
CA ASP A 16 2.36 2.60 -7.44
C ASP A 16 3.06 3.55 -6.44
N ALA A 17 2.41 4.66 -6.05
CA ALA A 17 2.99 5.61 -5.10
C ALA A 17 3.21 5.00 -3.70
N ILE A 18 2.29 4.14 -3.24
CA ILE A 18 2.44 3.44 -1.96
C ILE A 18 3.56 2.41 -2.04
N ALA A 19 3.63 1.63 -3.13
CA ALA A 19 4.70 0.66 -3.34
C ALA A 19 6.08 1.33 -3.37
N ALA A 20 6.20 2.45 -4.08
CA ALA A 20 7.41 3.27 -4.09
C ALA A 20 7.77 3.76 -2.69
N SER A 21 6.80 4.22 -1.90
CA SER A 21 7.02 4.67 -0.52
C SER A 21 7.49 3.52 0.39
N ILE A 22 6.91 2.33 0.24
CA ILE A 22 7.31 1.13 0.99
C ILE A 22 8.75 0.75 0.67
N LYS A 23 9.13 0.75 -0.62
CA LYS A 23 10.50 0.45 -1.05
C LYS A 23 11.50 1.54 -0.66
N ALA A 24 11.10 2.81 -0.67
CA ALA A 24 11.93 3.91 -0.20
C ALA A 24 12.19 3.80 1.32
N VAL A 25 11.17 3.44 2.11
CA VAL A 25 11.36 3.14 3.55
C VAL A 25 12.23 1.91 3.77
N GLU A 26 12.12 0.87 2.93
CA GLU A 26 12.99 -0.31 2.99
C GLU A 26 14.45 0.04 2.68
N ARG A 27 14.68 0.91 1.69
CA ARG A 27 16.01 1.37 1.28
C ARG A 27 16.65 2.33 2.29
N GLY A 28 15.86 2.90 3.21
CA GLY A 28 16.29 3.93 4.16
C GLY A 28 16.26 5.35 3.59
N ASP A 29 15.58 5.55 2.45
CA ASP A 29 15.47 6.83 1.72
C ASP A 29 14.37 7.74 2.30
N LEU A 30 13.44 7.17 3.09
CA LEU A 30 12.41 7.89 3.82
C LEU A 30 12.45 7.53 5.31
N PRO A 31 12.23 8.51 6.22
CA PRO A 31 12.11 8.21 7.64
C PRO A 31 10.89 7.30 7.85
N ALA A 32 11.13 6.07 8.25
CA ALA A 32 10.08 5.23 8.80
C ALA A 32 9.49 5.96 10.00
N LYS A 33 8.18 5.80 10.26
CA LYS A 33 7.60 6.32 11.51
C LYS A 33 8.44 5.82 12.70
N PRO A 34 8.81 6.68 13.66
CA PRO A 34 9.61 6.25 14.82
C PRO A 34 8.91 5.08 15.51
N GLY A 35 9.63 3.96 15.69
CA GLY A 35 9.10 2.68 16.22
C GLY A 35 8.62 1.65 15.18
N SER A 36 8.88 1.89 13.89
CA SER A 36 8.61 0.94 12.79
C SER A 36 9.85 0.17 12.31
N GLU A 37 11.03 0.52 12.83
CA GLU A 37 12.31 -0.07 12.44
C GLU A 37 12.46 -1.52 12.95
N ASP A 38 12.01 -1.79 14.18
CA ASP A 38 12.08 -3.13 14.80
C ASP A 38 10.89 -4.05 14.50
N LYS A 39 9.88 -3.59 13.76
CA LYS A 39 8.70 -4.41 13.49
C LYS A 39 8.95 -5.35 12.31
N PRO A 40 8.66 -6.65 12.44
CA PRO A 40 8.77 -7.61 11.35
C PRO A 40 7.73 -7.36 10.25
N SER A 41 6.78 -6.45 10.48
CA SER A 41 5.75 -6.01 9.56
C SER A 41 5.70 -4.48 9.43
N LEU A 42 5.40 -4.02 8.22
CA LEU A 42 5.12 -2.63 7.91
C LEU A 42 3.61 -2.47 7.77
N LYS A 43 3.05 -1.53 8.53
CA LYS A 43 1.64 -1.13 8.45
C LYS A 43 1.53 0.15 7.63
N PHE A 44 0.67 0.16 6.63
CA PHE A 44 0.35 1.36 5.87
C PHE A 44 -1.16 1.50 5.73
N GLY A 45 -1.63 2.74 5.83
CA GLY A 45 -3.02 3.09 5.60
C GLY A 45 -3.21 3.55 4.16
N VAL A 46 -4.11 2.90 3.44
CA VAL A 46 -4.66 3.39 2.19
C VAL A 46 -5.85 4.27 2.54
N VAL A 47 -5.71 5.57 2.36
CA VAL A 47 -6.83 6.50 2.52
C VAL A 47 -7.61 6.53 1.21
N MET A 48 -8.87 6.09 1.28
CA MET A 48 -9.90 6.32 0.27
C MET A 48 -10.92 7.31 0.84
N ASP A 49 -11.68 7.98 -0.02
CA ASP A 49 -12.64 9.00 0.43
C ASP A 49 -13.75 8.44 1.34
N ASP A 50 -14.09 7.15 1.19
CA ASP A 50 -15.12 6.46 1.97
C ASP A 50 -14.57 5.71 3.20
N LYS A 51 -13.28 5.35 3.21
CA LYS A 51 -12.66 4.57 4.29
C LYS A 51 -11.13 4.61 4.27
N VAL A 52 -10.54 4.33 5.42
CA VAL A 52 -9.10 4.06 5.54
C VAL A 52 -8.89 2.55 5.65
N ILE A 53 -8.24 1.94 4.66
CA ILE A 53 -7.87 0.52 4.69
C ILE A 53 -6.48 0.42 5.31
N THR A 54 -6.33 -0.31 6.41
CA THR A 54 -5.01 -0.58 6.99
C THR A 54 -4.51 -1.92 6.48
N ILE A 55 -3.36 -1.91 5.81
CA ILE A 55 -2.71 -3.11 5.29
C ILE A 55 -1.43 -3.35 6.08
N GLU A 56 -1.24 -4.58 6.54
CA GLU A 56 -0.03 -5.03 7.23
C GLU A 56 0.69 -6.05 6.33
N ILE A 57 1.95 -5.77 5.97
CA ILE A 57 2.79 -6.67 5.17
C ILE A 57 4.09 -6.94 5.92
N GLY A 58 4.52 -8.19 5.98
CA GLY A 58 5.82 -8.56 6.55
C GLY A 58 6.99 -7.91 5.79
N ARG A 59 8.00 -7.37 6.49
CA ARG A 59 9.23 -6.85 5.88
C ARG A 59 9.94 -7.88 5.00
N ALA A 60 9.90 -9.16 5.39
CA ALA A 60 10.43 -10.26 4.56
C ALA A 60 9.70 -10.36 3.21
N ALA A 61 8.37 -10.22 3.21
CA ALA A 61 7.58 -10.21 1.99
C ALA A 61 7.84 -8.95 1.15
N ILE A 62 8.02 -7.78 1.77
CA ILE A 62 8.41 -6.54 1.09
C ILE A 62 9.78 -6.66 0.43
N LYS A 63 10.73 -7.31 1.10
CA LYS A 63 12.09 -7.52 0.58
C LYS A 63 12.09 -8.53 -0.57
N ALA A 64 11.31 -9.60 -0.46
CA ALA A 64 11.16 -10.62 -1.49
C ALA A 64 10.34 -10.13 -2.70
N SER A 65 9.47 -9.13 -2.52
CA SER A 65 8.63 -8.59 -3.58
C SER A 65 9.31 -7.45 -4.32
N SER A 66 9.04 -7.37 -5.63
CA SER A 66 9.38 -6.20 -6.44
C SER A 66 8.40 -5.06 -6.16
N GLU A 67 8.80 -3.83 -6.49
CA GLU A 67 7.92 -2.66 -6.41
C GLU A 67 6.64 -2.85 -7.24
N ALA A 68 6.77 -3.39 -8.46
CA ALA A 68 5.63 -3.72 -9.31
C ALA A 68 4.71 -4.77 -8.68
N GLY A 69 5.26 -5.81 -8.05
CA GLY A 69 4.47 -6.83 -7.35
C GLY A 69 3.73 -6.28 -6.14
N LEU A 70 4.34 -5.35 -5.39
CA LEU A 70 3.68 -4.64 -4.30
C LEU A 70 2.54 -3.75 -4.81
N SER A 71 2.75 -3.03 -5.91
CA SER A 71 1.71 -2.21 -6.53
C SER A 71 0.52 -3.06 -6.97
N GLU A 72 0.76 -4.18 -7.67
CA GLU A 72 -0.32 -5.08 -8.09
C GLU A 72 -1.08 -5.67 -6.90
N TYR A 73 -0.37 -6.05 -5.84
CA TYR A 73 -0.98 -6.54 -4.60
C TYR A 73 -1.88 -5.48 -3.95
N ILE A 74 -1.39 -4.25 -3.82
CA ILE A 74 -2.16 -3.13 -3.24
C ILE A 74 -3.35 -2.79 -4.13
N LEU A 75 -3.18 -2.77 -5.45
CA LEU A 75 -4.26 -2.53 -6.40
C LEU A 75 -5.35 -3.60 -6.30
N ARG A 76 -4.96 -4.87 -6.12
CA ARG A 76 -5.92 -5.96 -5.94
C ARG A 76 -6.70 -5.80 -4.63
N LEU A 77 -6.03 -5.44 -3.54
CA LEU A 77 -6.69 -5.15 -2.25
C LEU A 77 -7.67 -3.97 -2.36
N MET A 78 -7.29 -2.90 -3.06
CA MET A 78 -8.19 -1.76 -3.32
C MET A 78 -9.43 -2.19 -4.12
N ARG A 79 -9.28 -3.12 -5.08
CA ARG A 79 -10.39 -3.68 -5.86
C ARG A 79 -11.29 -4.57 -5.02
N GLU A 80 -10.73 -5.52 -4.28
CA GLU A 80 -11.49 -6.39 -3.38
C GLU A 80 -12.29 -5.56 -2.36
N GLN A 81 -11.69 -4.50 -1.83
CA GLN A 81 -12.37 -3.57 -0.91
C GLN A 81 -13.45 -2.70 -1.59
N ARG A 82 -13.35 -2.48 -2.90
CA ARG A 82 -14.40 -1.82 -3.69
C ARG A 82 -15.60 -2.75 -3.89
N ASP A 83 -15.34 -4.02 -4.17
CA ASP A 83 -16.39 -5.03 -4.45
C ASP A 83 -17.04 -5.57 -3.17
N ALA A 84 -16.36 -5.54 -2.02
CA ALA A 84 -16.88 -6.01 -0.73
C ALA A 84 -18.00 -5.12 -0.13
N VAL A 85 -18.34 -3.98 -0.74
CA VAL A 85 -19.48 -3.16 -0.35
C VAL A 85 -20.71 -3.62 -1.13
N HIS A 86 -21.34 -4.70 -0.65
CA HIS A 86 -22.68 -5.14 -1.05
C HIS A 86 -23.61 -5.16 0.15
#